data_AF-A0A852T6E6-F1
#
_entry.id   AF-A0A852T6E6-F1
#
_cell.length_a   1.000
_cell.length_b   1.000
_cell.length_c   1.000
_cell.angle_alpha   90.00
_cell.angle_beta   90.00
_cell.angle_gamma   90.00
#
_symmetry.space_group_name_H-M   'P 1'
#
loop_
_entity.id
_entity.type
_entity.pdbx_description
1 polymer ?
#
loop_
_entity_poly.entity_id
_entity_poly.type
_entity_poly.pdbx_seq_one_letter_code
_entity_poly.pdbx_strand_id
1 'polypeptide(L)' 'MKGLGLVLILSGTILMALSGLEKVLIFSSFNGSVNEMQAIVDLTPSYIWSITKYTFWFGVTSFIMGLLLFFLVKTTKPFS' A
#
# COMPACT_ATOMS: atom_id res chain seq x y z
N MET A 1 -0.09 8.52 -22.47
CA MET A 1 -0.74 8.49 -21.14
C MET A 1 -1.01 7.09 -20.57
N LYS A 2 -1.12 6.02 -21.39
CA LYS A 2 -1.31 4.65 -20.88
C LYS A 2 -0.17 4.12 -20.00
N GLY A 3 1.08 4.46 -20.34
CA GLY A 3 2.26 4.10 -19.54
C GLY A 3 2.25 4.70 -18.13
N LEU A 4 1.82 5.95 -17.98
CA LEU A 4 1.68 6.61 -16.68
C LEU A 4 0.65 5.90 -15.79
N GLY A 5 -0.51 5.53 -16.33
CA GLY A 5 -1.52 4.78 -15.57
C GLY A 5 -0.99 3.41 -15.10
N LEU A 6 -0.26 2.70 -15.96
CA LEU A 6 0.32 1.41 -15.63
C LEU A 6 1.43 1.52 -14.57
N VAL A 7 2.29 2.54 -14.66
CA VAL A 7 3.31 2.84 -13.64
C VAL A 7 2.67 3.16 -12.30
N LEU A 8 1.59 3.97 -12.26
CA LEU A 8 0.86 4.26 -11.03
C LEU A 8 0.27 2.99 -10.40
N ILE A 9 -0.38 2.14 -11.20
CA ILE A 9 -0.93 0.85 -10.75
C ILE A 9 0.17 -0.02 -10.13
N LEU A 10 1.30 -0.19 -10.83
CA LEU A 10 2.43 -0.97 -10.30
C LEU A 10 2.99 -0.37 -9.02
N SER A 11 3.19 0.94 -8.97
CA SER A 11 3.69 1.63 -7.77
C SER A 11 2.75 1.47 -6.57
N GLY A 12 1.43 1.58 -6.79
CA GLY A 12 0.43 1.39 -5.74
C GLY A 12 0.43 -0.04 -5.19
N THR A 13 0.55 -1.04 -6.06
CA THR A 13 0.68 -2.44 -5.66
C THR A 13 1.95 -2.69 -4.84
N ILE A 14 3.09 -2.13 -5.26
CA ILE A 14 4.36 -2.25 -4.52
C ILE A 14 4.23 -1.59 -3.14
N LEU A 15 3.62 -0.40 -3.04
CA LEU A 15 3.41 0.29 -1.77
C LEU A 15 2.51 -0.49 -0.81
N MET A 16 1.44 -1.11 -1.33
CA MET A 16 0.59 -2.00 -0.53
C MET A 16 1.36 -3.22 -0.04
N ALA A 17 2.18 -3.85 -0.88
CA ALA A 17 3.03 -4.97 -0.50
C ALA A 17 4.10 -4.57 0.53
N LEU A 18 4.68 -3.37 0.40
CA LEU A 18 5.66 -2.83 1.33
C LEU A 18 5.05 -2.63 2.72
N SER A 19 3.81 -2.13 2.82
CA SER A 19 3.10 -2.04 4.11
C SER A 19 2.90 -3.40 4.78
N GLY A 20 2.65 -4.45 4.00
CA GLY A 20 2.60 -5.82 4.51
C GLY A 20 3.95 -6.28 5.05
N LEU A 21 5.03 -6.03 4.31
CA LEU A 21 6.40 -6.35 4.74
C LEU A 21 6.81 -5.59 6.00
N GLU A 22 6.45 -4.32 6.12
CA GLU A 22 6.70 -3.53 7.33
C GLU A 22 6.03 -4.16 8.56
N LYS A 23 4.79 -4.65 8.44
CA LYS A 23 4.11 -5.38 9.54
C LYS A 23 4.80 -6.71 9.88
N VAL A 24 5.31 -7.42 8.89
CA VAL A 24 6.10 -8.65 9.11
C VAL A 24 7.42 -8.34 9.81
N LEU A 25 8.09 -7.24 9.46
CA LEU A 25 9.31 -6.79 10.13
C LEU A 25 9.05 -6.39 11.59
N ILE A 26 7.95 -5.68 11.85
CA ILE A 26 7.51 -5.34 13.22
C ILE A 26 7.29 -6.64 14.00
N PHE A 27 6.52 -7.58 13.47
CA PHE A 27 6.30 -8.88 14.10
C PHE A 27 7.61 -9.62 14.38
N SER A 28 8.53 -9.67 13.41
CA SER A 28 9.84 -10.32 13.53
C SER A 28 10.75 -9.66 14.57
N SER A 29 10.61 -8.34 14.78
CA SER A 29 11.39 -7.62 15.78
C SER A 29 11.01 -7.97 17.23
N PHE A 30 9.80 -8.49 17.44
CA PHE A 30 9.37 -8.98 18.74
C PHE A 30 9.83 -10.44 18.93
N ASN A 31 11.01 -10.58 19.51
CA ASN A 31 11.70 -11.85 19.70
C ASN A 31 11.20 -12.64 20.94
N GLY A 32 9.92 -12.53 21.29
CA GLY A 32 9.36 -13.12 22.50
C GLY A 32 7.91 -13.52 22.32
N SER A 33 7.62 -14.77 22.74
CA SER A 33 6.37 -15.45 23.16
C SER A 33 5.01 -14.74 23.13
N VAL A 34 4.79 -13.77 22.27
CA VAL A 34 3.55 -13.01 22.13
C VAL A 34 2.81 -13.62 20.96
N ASN A 35 2.00 -14.64 21.26
CA ASN A 35 1.19 -15.35 20.26
C ASN A 35 -0.07 -14.54 19.87
N GLU A 36 -0.31 -13.42 20.54
CA GLU A 36 -1.49 -12.56 20.34
C GLU A 36 -1.13 -11.30 19.58
N MET A 37 -1.72 -11.15 18.39
CA MET A 37 -1.62 -9.96 17.53
C MET A 37 -1.88 -8.65 18.29
N GLN A 38 -2.75 -8.71 19.31
CA GLN A 38 -3.17 -7.55 20.11
C GLN A 38 -2.04 -7.00 20.97
N ALA A 39 -1.27 -7.88 21.61
CA ALA A 39 -0.10 -7.48 22.39
C ALA A 39 1.03 -6.91 21.53
N ILE A 40 1.16 -7.33 20.26
CA ILE A 40 2.11 -6.72 19.33
C ILE A 40 1.69 -5.30 18.96
N VAL A 41 0.38 -5.06 18.78
CA VAL A 41 -0.14 -3.71 18.52
C VAL A 41 0.05 -2.80 19.74
N ASP A 42 -0.14 -3.32 20.95
CA ASP A 42 0.01 -2.56 22.19
C ASP A 42 1.49 -2.27 22.53
N LEU A 43 2.40 -3.18 22.19
CA LEU A 43 3.84 -3.00 22.38
C LEU A 43 4.48 -2.14 21.28
N THR A 44 3.86 -2.07 20.10
CA THR A 44 4.38 -1.26 18.99
C THR A 44 4.01 0.20 19.23
N PRO A 45 4.99 1.13 19.28
CA PRO A 45 4.70 2.55 19.36
C PRO A 45 3.71 2.97 18.26
N SER A 46 2.70 3.75 18.66
CA SER A 46 1.62 4.18 17.76
C SER A 46 2.11 4.88 16.50
N TYR A 47 3.29 5.50 16.53
CA TYR A 47 3.93 6.11 15.35
C TYR A 47 4.35 5.05 14.30
N ILE A 48 4.93 3.92 14.70
CA ILE A 48 5.38 2.85 13.78
C ILE A 48 4.16 2.17 13.14
N TRP A 49 3.14 1.89 13.96
CA TRP A 49 1.89 1.29 13.49
C TRP A 49 1.07 2.25 12.60
N SER A 50 1.21 3.56 12.81
CA SER A 50 0.57 4.55 11.96
C SER A 50 1.27 4.68 10.61
N ILE A 51 2.61 4.63 10.57
CA ILE A 51 3.39 4.67 9.31
C ILE A 51 2.94 3.55 8.37
N THR A 52 2.86 2.32 8.88
CA THR A 52 2.39 1.15 8.10
C THR A 52 1.00 1.36 7.51
N LYS A 53 0.08 1.96 8.28
CA LYS A 53 -1.28 2.29 7.81
C LYS A 53 -1.25 3.40 6.75
N TYR A 54 -0.43 4.43 6.92
CA TYR A 54 -0.28 5.50 5.94
C TYR A 54 0.30 4.98 4.62
N THR A 55 1.35 4.15 4.66
CA THR A 55 1.93 3.51 3.47
C THR A 55 0.89 2.66 2.74
N PHE A 56 0.05 1.93 3.48
CA PHE A 56 -1.04 1.16 2.88
C PHE A 56 -2.07 2.04 2.17
N TRP A 57 -2.60 3.06 2.86
CA TRP A 57 -3.59 3.98 2.31
C TRP A 57 -3.04 4.76 1.11
N PHE A 58 -1.78 5.16 1.18
CA PHE A 58 -1.09 5.80 0.05
C PHE A 58 -0.97 4.85 -1.14
N GLY A 59 -0.63 3.58 -0.92
CA GLY A 59 -0.63 2.56 -1.97
C GLY A 59 -2.01 2.33 -2.60
N VAL A 60 -3.06 2.22 -1.77
CA VAL A 60 -4.45 2.05 -2.23
C VAL A 60 -4.90 3.24 -3.08
N THR A 61 -4.68 4.46 -2.59
CA THR A 61 -5.07 5.69 -3.31
C THR A 61 -4.32 5.83 -4.64
N SER A 62 -3.01 5.55 -4.65
CA SER A 62 -2.20 5.55 -5.88
C SER A 62 -2.68 4.50 -6.89
N PHE A 63 -3.04 3.30 -6.43
CA PHE A 63 -3.58 2.24 -7.28
C PHE A 63 -4.93 2.62 -7.90
N ILE A 64 -5.86 3.18 -7.11
CA ILE A 64 -7.15 3.66 -7.58
C ILE A 64 -6.98 4.79 -8.61
N MET A 65 -6.09 5.74 -8.33
CA MET A 65 -5.78 6.84 -9.26
C MET A 65 -5.21 6.32 -10.59
N GLY A 66 -4.31 5.33 -10.52
CA GLY A 66 -3.75 4.65 -11.68
C GLY A 66 -4.80 3.92 -12.51
N LEU A 67 -5.74 3.23 -11.86
CA LEU A 67 -6.89 2.58 -12.51
C LEU A 67 -7.78 3.59 -13.22
N LEU A 68 -8.16 4.67 -12.54
CA LEU A 68 -8.98 5.74 -13.11
C LEU A 68 -8.33 6.33 -14.37
N LEU A 69 -7.03 6.64 -14.30
CA LEU A 69 -6.27 7.14 -15.45
C LEU A 69 -6.20 6.12 -16.59
N PHE A 70 -6.01 4.84 -16.29
CA PHE A 70 -5.95 3.78 -17.29
C PHE A 70 -7.28 3.62 -18.04
N PHE A 71 -8.40 3.68 -17.33
CA PHE A 71 -9.74 3.56 -17.92
C PHE A 71 -10.18 4.84 -18.65
N LEU A 72 -9.92 6.03 -18.11
CA LEU A 72 -10.22 7.31 -18.77
C LEU A 72 -9.45 7.49 -20.08
N VAL A 73 -8.17 7.10 -20.11
CA VAL A 73 -7.36 7.17 -21.34
C VAL A 73 -7.83 6.16 -22.40
N LYS A 74 -8.50 5.08 -22.00
CA LYS A 74 -9.06 4.10 -22.94
C LYS A 74 -10.33 4.61 -23.62
N THR A 75 -11.15 5.41 -22.93
CA THR A 75 -12.36 6.00 -23.49
C THR A 75 -12.09 7.21 -24.40
N THR A 76 -10.98 7.94 -24.20
CA THR A 76 -10.54 9.02 -25.09
C THR A 76 -9.70 8.53 -26.27
N LYS A 77 -10.16 7.53 -27.03
CA LYS A 77 -9.73 7.40 -28.43
C LYS A 77 -10.61 8.36 -29.23
N PRO A 78 -10.07 9.46 -29.80
CA PRO A 78 -10.89 10.30 -30.65
C PRO A 78 -11.32 9.46 -31.87
N PHE A 79 -12.64 9.31 -32.04
CA PHE A 79 -13.23 9.17 -33.36
C PHE A 79 -12.91 10.45 -34.11
N SER A 80 -11.93 10.38 -35.01
CA SER A 80 -11.62 11.35 -36.07
C SER A 80 -10.37 10.89 -36.78
#